data_AF-A0A930XX09-F1
#
_entry.id   AF-A0A930XX09-F1
#
_cell.length_a   1.000
_cell.length_b   1.000
_cell.length_c   1.000
_cell.angle_alpha   90.00
_cell.angle_beta   90.00
_cell.angle_gamma   90.00
#
_symmetry.space_group_name_H-M   'P 1'
#
loop_
_entity.id
_entity.type
_entity.pdbx_description
1 polymer ?
#
loop_
_entity_poly.entity_id
_entity_poly.type
_entity_poly.pdbx_seq_one_letter_code
_entity_poly.pdbx_strand_id
1 'polypeptide(L)' 'MAEPITHVQLRWEDPLTGELQQPILVLPVALGREFSQMPALIKNQSVTRVVLNDKQVSRYH' A
#
# COMPACT_ATOMS: atom_id res chain seq x y z
N MET A 1 10.37 -19.64 -16.04
CA MET A 1 9.19 -18.86 -16.46
C MET A 1 9.06 -17.73 -15.45
N ALA A 2 9.00 -16.47 -15.88
CA ALA A 2 8.81 -15.36 -14.94
C ALA A 2 7.37 -15.40 -14.39
N GLU A 3 7.20 -15.16 -13.09
CA GLU A 3 5.86 -15.03 -12.49
C GLU A 3 5.15 -13.81 -13.09
N PRO A 4 3.83 -13.87 -13.38
CA PRO A 4 3.11 -12.74 -13.92
C PRO A 4 3.06 -11.59 -12.91
N ILE A 5 3.42 -10.38 -13.35
CA ILE A 5 3.31 -9.17 -12.53
C ILE A 5 1.82 -8.89 -12.31
N THR A 6 1.36 -9.02 -11.07
CA THR A 6 -0.03 -8.79 -10.70
C THR A 6 -0.20 -7.38 -10.18
N HIS A 7 -1.25 -6.69 -10.65
CA HIS A 7 -1.56 -5.34 -10.26
C HIS A 7 -2.90 -5.28 -9.53
N VAL A 8 -3.05 -4.31 -8.64
CA VAL A 8 -4.31 -3.98 -7.97
C VAL A 8 -4.57 -2.48 -8.10
N GLN A 9 -5.78 -2.09 -8.50
CA GLN A 9 -6.22 -0.71 -8.42
C GLN A 9 -6.96 -0.51 -7.10
N LEU A 10 -6.50 0.46 -6.31
CA LEU A 10 -7.18 0.87 -5.10
C LEU A 10 -7.89 2.19 -5.34
N ARG A 11 -9.01 2.39 -4.64
CA ARG A 11 -9.77 3.65 -4.68
C ARG A 11 -10.26 3.98 -3.27
N TRP A 12 -9.93 5.18 -2.79
CA TRP A 12 -10.42 5.70 -1.51
C TRP A 12 -10.46 7.22 -1.53
N GLU A 13 -11.21 7.81 -0.61
CA GLU A 13 -11.20 9.26 -0.36
C GLU A 13 -10.28 9.53 0.84
N ASP A 14 -9.36 10.47 0.71
CA ASP A 14 -8.52 10.91 1.82
C ASP A 14 -9.40 11.67 2.84
N PRO A 15 -9.54 11.21 4.09
CA PRO A 15 -10.43 11.84 5.06
C PRO A 15 -9.94 13.22 5.53
N LEU A 16 -8.67 13.58 5.32
CA LEU A 16 -8.11 14.87 5.69
C LEU A 16 -8.32 15.91 4.57
N THR A 17 -8.14 15.52 3.30
CA THR A 17 -8.21 16.45 2.16
C THR A 17 -9.50 16.34 1.35
N GLY A 18 -10.25 15.25 1.49
CA GLY A 18 -11.39 14.91 0.64
C GLY A 18 -10.98 14.48 -0.78
N GLU A 19 -9.69 14.30 -1.05
CA GLU A 19 -9.22 13.93 -2.39
C GLU A 19 -9.46 12.45 -2.69
N LEU A 20 -9.95 12.18 -3.90
CA LEU A 20 -10.09 10.82 -4.39
C LEU A 20 -8.73 10.27 -4.85
N GLN A 21 -8.24 9.26 -4.14
CA GLN A 21 -7.04 8.50 -4.48
C GLN A 21 -7.40 7.28 -5.32
N GLN A 22 -6.69 7.06 -6.44
CA GLN A 22 -6.94 5.94 -7.36
C GLN A 22 -5.68 5.25 -7.93
N PRO A 23 -4.66 4.90 -7.12
CA PRO A 23 -3.42 4.36 -7.65
C PRO A 23 -3.56 2.91 -8.14
N ILE A 24 -2.76 2.58 -9.15
CA ILE A 24 -2.50 1.20 -9.58
C ILE A 24 -1.18 0.77 -8.94
N LEU A 25 -1.21 -0.33 -8.19
CA LEU A 25 -0.09 -0.83 -7.38
C LEU A 25 0.33 -2.22 -7.86
N VAL A 26 1.62 -2.50 -7.76
CA VAL A 26 2.18 -3.83 -8.05
C VAL A 26 2.14 -4.66 -6.76
N LEU A 27 1.66 -5.90 -6.85
CA LEU A 27 1.70 -6.82 -5.71
C LEU A 27 3.12 -7.34 -5.46
N PRO A 28 3.51 -7.61 -4.20
CA PRO A 28 2.73 -7.43 -2.96
C PRO A 28 2.64 -5.97 -2.49
N VAL A 29 1.56 -5.64 -1.77
CA VAL A 29 1.29 -4.30 -1.23
C VAL A 29 1.16 -4.35 0.30
N ALA A 30 1.76 -3.38 0.99
CA ALA A 30 1.53 -3.10 2.40
C ALA A 30 0.87 -1.72 2.55
N LEU A 31 -0.20 -1.66 3.35
CA LEU A 31 -0.96 -0.43 3.62
C LEU A 31 -0.86 -0.10 5.11
N GLY A 32 -0.66 1.16 5.49
CA GLY A 32 -0.49 1.47 6.91
C GLY A 32 -0.16 2.92 7.21
N ARG A 33 -0.08 3.27 8.49
CA ARG A 33 0.26 4.63 8.93
C ARG A 33 1.76 4.88 9.05
N GLU A 34 2.56 3.85 9.33
CA GLU A 34 3.97 4.01 9.71
C GLU A 34 4.88 3.35 8.67
N PHE A 35 5.39 4.13 7.72
CA PHE A 35 6.23 3.63 6.61
C PHE A 35 7.43 2.79 7.08
N SER A 36 8.12 3.23 8.14
CA SER A 36 9.28 2.54 8.69
C SER A 36 8.96 1.17 9.31
N GLN A 37 7.68 0.90 9.61
CA GLN A 37 7.21 -0.38 10.13
C GLN A 37 6.72 -1.31 9.00
N MET A 38 6.50 -0.79 7.79
CA MET A 38 6.08 -1.59 6.66
C MET A 38 7.25 -2.43 6.11
N PRO A 39 7.03 -3.71 5.76
CA PRO A 39 8.07 -4.54 5.20
C PRO A 39 8.53 -4.01 3.84
N ALA A 40 9.83 -3.93 3.62
CA ALA A 40 10.39 -3.63 2.30
C ALA A 40 10.37 -4.86 1.37
N LEU A 41 10.39 -6.06 1.96
CA LEU A 41 10.45 -7.34 1.26
C LEU A 41 9.52 -8.35 1.94
N ILE A 42 8.80 -9.12 1.14
CA ILE A 42 8.07 -10.32 1.58
C ILE A 42 8.43 -11.44 0.60
N LYS A 43 8.89 -12.59 1.12
CA LYS A 43 9.29 -13.75 0.29
C LYS A 43 10.26 -13.37 -0.85
N ASN A 44 11.24 -12.52 -0.56
CA ASN A 44 12.22 -11.97 -1.52
C ASN A 44 11.63 -11.09 -2.64
N GLN A 45 10.36 -10.69 -2.56
CA GLN A 45 9.72 -9.77 -3.49
C GLN A 45 9.63 -8.37 -2.87
N SER A 46 9.85 -7.32 -3.67
CA SER A 46 9.68 -5.94 -3.25
C SER A 46 8.22 -5.64 -2.95
N VAL A 47 7.96 -4.97 -1.83
CA VAL A 47 6.61 -4.58 -1.44
C VAL A 47 6.36 -3.12 -1.83
N THR A 48 5.28 -2.87 -2.56
CA THR A 48 4.75 -1.52 -2.73
C THR A 48 4.12 -1.05 -1.41
N ARG A 49 4.60 0.07 -0.88
CA ARG A 49 4.22 0.58 0.45
C ARG A 49 3.38 1.85 0.29
N VAL A 50 2.18 1.87 0.86
CA VAL A 50 1.27 3.03 0.81
C VAL A 50 1.01 3.52 2.22
N VAL A 51 1.31 4.79 2.45
CA VAL A 51 1.04 5.46 3.72
C VAL A 51 -0.37 6.04 3.69
N LEU A 52 -1.19 5.61 4.65
CA LEU A 52 -2.52 6.15 4.92
C LEU A 52 -2.44 6.89 6.26
N ASN A 53 -2.43 8.23 6.21
CA ASN A 53 -2.17 9.08 7.36
C ASN A 53 -3.43 9.33 8.22
N ASP A 54 -4.02 8.28 8.76
CA ASP A 54 -5.18 8.35 9.66
C ASP A 54 -4.92 7.55 10.95
N LYS A 55 -5.35 8.09 12.10
CA LYS A 55 -5.17 7.45 13.41
C LYS A 55 -5.91 6.12 13.55
N GLN A 56 -6.96 5.91 12.75
CA GLN A 56 -7.72 4.66 12.68
C GLN A 56 -6.99 3.54 11.93
N VAL A 57 -5.94 3.88 11.16
CA VAL A 57 -5.10 2.90 10.47
C VAL A 57 -4.02 2.39 11.41
N SER A 58 -3.81 1.07 11.41
CA SER A 58 -2.73 0.42 12.16
C SER A 58 -1.35 0.81 11.61
N ARG A 59 -0.27 0.35 12.26
CA ARG A 59 1.09 0.58 11.76
C ARG A 59 1.24 0.11 10.31
N TYR A 60 0.81 -1.11 10.04
CA TYR A 60 0.61 -1.65 8.71
C TYR A 60 -0.32 -2.88 8.72
N HIS A 61 -0.79 -3.25 7.54
CA HIS A 61 -1.50 -4.46 7.17
C HIS A 61 -0.80 -5.12 5.98
#